data_AF-A0A365GV99-F1
#
_entry.id   AF-A0A365GV99-F1
#
_cell.length_a   1.000
_cell.length_b   1.000
_cell.length_c   1.000
_cell.angle_alpha   90.00
_cell.angle_beta   90.00
_cell.angle_gamma   90.00
#
_symmetry.space_group_name_H-M   'P 1'
#
loop_
_entity.id
_entity.type
_entity.pdbx_description
1 polymer ?
#
loop_
_entity_poly.entity_id
_entity_poly.type
_entity_poly.pdbx_seq_one_letter_code
_entity_poly.pdbx_strand_id
1 'polypeptide(L)'
;MWPMRRTTIMLLVVVPCLFGLSVWTGVGPADDWVRKCQNRQALLDRLEVMEAEVDRLRVAGRSEQEIARLMVPRRNEAAVVEQSGMTNSELAKLRERNRLRYGDPAGPTLQWMWHHHGGNWHNMVEATLDTNEAYDFICSAWFDD
;
A
#
# COMPACT_ATOMS: atom_id res chain seq x y z
N MET A 1 -32.48 -12.34 52.47
CA MET A 1 -31.37 -13.11 51.88
C MET A 1 -31.68 -13.36 50.40
N TRP A 2 -31.01 -12.64 49.50
CA TRP A 2 -30.90 -13.01 48.09
C TRP A 2 -29.55 -12.45 47.60
N PRO A 3 -28.55 -13.29 47.26
CA PRO A 3 -27.23 -12.79 46.91
C PRO A 3 -27.15 -12.48 45.41
N MET A 4 -27.40 -11.22 45.04
CA MET A 4 -26.92 -10.66 43.77
C MET A 4 -25.46 -10.25 43.93
N ARG A 5 -24.50 -11.15 43.68
CA ARG A 5 -23.07 -10.76 43.63
C ARG A 5 -22.16 -11.83 43.04
N ARG A 6 -22.50 -12.42 41.89
CA ARG A 6 -21.54 -13.30 41.17
C ARG A 6 -21.50 -13.12 39.65
N THR A 7 -22.53 -12.56 39.02
CA THR A 7 -22.64 -12.52 37.56
C THR A 7 -21.92 -11.34 36.89
N THR A 8 -21.59 -10.27 37.62
CA THR A 8 -21.02 -9.05 37.01
C THR A 8 -19.51 -9.10 36.81
N ILE A 9 -18.77 -9.98 37.48
CA ILE A 9 -17.30 -10.03 37.38
C ILE A 9 -16.83 -10.84 36.15
N MET A 10 -17.63 -11.78 35.64
CA MET A 10 -17.24 -12.57 34.48
C MET A 10 -17.26 -11.80 33.15
N LEU A 11 -17.98 -10.67 33.06
CA LEU A 11 -18.06 -9.87 31.84
C LEU A 11 -16.87 -8.91 31.64
N LEU A 12 -16.13 -8.58 32.71
CA LEU A 12 -15.00 -7.65 32.65
C LEU A 12 -13.63 -8.33 32.39
N VAL A 13 -13.56 -9.66 32.48
CA VAL A 13 -12.30 -10.42 32.28
C VAL A 13 -12.23 -11.12 30.91
N VAL A 14 -13.35 -11.26 30.20
CA VAL A 14 -13.37 -11.94 28.89
C VAL A 14 -13.02 -10.99 27.74
N VAL A 15 -13.27 -9.68 27.87
CA VAL A 15 -12.95 -8.69 26.83
C VAL A 15 -11.43 -8.46 26.66
N PRO A 16 -10.60 -8.42 27.72
CA PRO A 16 -9.14 -8.30 27.55
C PRO A 16 -8.48 -9.53 26.90
N CYS A 17 -9.04 -10.74 27.07
CA CYS A 17 -8.45 -11.96 26.52
C CYS A 17 -8.60 -12.08 25.00
N LEU A 18 -9.66 -11.50 24.41
CA LEU A 18 -9.80 -11.44 22.95
C LEU A 18 -8.83 -10.43 22.31
N PHE A 19 -8.36 -9.44 23.08
CA PHE A 19 -7.33 -8.49 22.64
C PHE A 19 -5.92 -9.08 22.76
N GLY A 20 -5.64 -9.85 23.82
CA GLY A 20 -4.33 -10.50 24.00
C GLY A 20 -4.07 -11.64 23.00
N LEU A 21 -5.12 -12.33 22.56
CA LEU A 21 -4.99 -13.45 21.62
C LEU A 21 -4.67 -13.01 20.19
N SER A 22 -5.18 -11.88 19.70
CA SER A 22 -4.85 -11.40 18.35
C SER A 22 -3.38 -10.97 18.22
N VAL A 23 -2.79 -10.47 19.30
CA VAL A 23 -1.35 -10.14 19.39
C VAL A 23 -0.48 -11.41 19.41
N TRP A 24 -1.03 -12.55 19.85
CA TRP A 24 -0.27 -13.78 20.09
C TRP A 24 -0.48 -14.87 19.02
N THR A 25 -1.63 -14.92 18.32
CA THR A 25 -1.94 -15.92 17.29
C THR A 25 -1.60 -15.48 15.87
N GLY A 26 -1.45 -14.17 15.63
CA GLY A 26 -1.27 -13.63 14.28
C GLY A 26 -2.47 -13.87 13.36
N VAL A 27 -3.67 -14.09 13.92
CA VAL A 27 -4.94 -14.14 13.17
C VAL A 27 -6.05 -13.35 13.90
N GLY A 28 -6.41 -12.18 13.36
CA GLY A 28 -7.35 -11.18 13.86
C GLY A 28 -7.29 -9.86 13.07
N PRO A 29 -8.34 -9.01 13.02
CA PRO A 29 -8.40 -7.83 12.14
C PRO A 29 -7.23 -6.83 12.25
N ALA A 30 -6.56 -6.80 13.40
CA ALA A 30 -5.40 -5.97 13.65
C ALA A 30 -4.12 -6.46 12.94
N ASP A 31 -3.94 -7.78 12.73
CA ASP A 31 -2.75 -8.29 12.03
C ASP A 31 -2.80 -8.06 10.53
N ASP A 32 -4.00 -8.04 9.94
CA ASP A 32 -4.18 -7.73 8.53
C ASP A 32 -3.85 -6.25 8.27
N TRP A 33 -4.24 -5.38 9.21
CA TRP A 33 -3.86 -3.99 9.19
C TRP A 33 -2.34 -3.78 9.32
N VAL A 34 -1.71 -4.40 10.33
CA VAL A 34 -0.25 -4.29 10.52
C VAL A 34 0.52 -4.80 9.30
N ARG A 35 0.14 -5.95 8.75
CA ARG A 35 0.75 -6.51 7.53
C ARG A 35 0.57 -5.57 6.33
N LYS A 36 -0.62 -4.98 6.15
CA LYS A 36 -0.87 -4.00 5.08
C LYS A 36 0.02 -2.77 5.23
N CYS A 37 0.18 -2.28 6.45
CA CYS A 37 1.09 -1.17 6.73
C CYS A 37 2.56 -1.56 6.54
N GLN A 38 2.99 -2.79 6.86
CA GLN A 38 4.35 -3.26 6.57
C GLN A 38 4.62 -3.35 5.07
N ASN A 39 3.66 -3.88 4.31
CA ASN A 39 3.74 -3.88 2.84
C ASN A 39 3.75 -2.45 2.29
N ARG A 40 3.03 -1.53 2.95
CA ARG A 40 3.02 -0.11 2.58
C ARG A 40 4.39 0.51 2.77
N GLN A 41 5.04 0.30 3.92
CA GLN A 41 6.40 0.76 4.17
C GLN A 41 7.37 0.19 3.12
N ALA A 42 7.28 -1.11 2.85
CA ALA A 42 8.12 -1.75 1.83
C ALA A 42 7.91 -1.18 0.40
N LEU A 43 6.74 -0.59 0.12
CA LEU A 43 6.54 0.18 -1.10
C LEU A 43 7.23 1.55 -1.00
N LEU A 44 7.07 2.28 0.09
CA LEU A 44 7.68 3.60 0.29
C LEU A 44 9.21 3.53 0.15
N ASP A 45 9.85 2.52 0.78
CA ASP A 45 11.30 2.29 0.66
C ASP A 45 11.73 2.08 -0.80
N ARG A 46 10.90 1.43 -1.63
CA ARG A 46 11.18 1.24 -3.06
C ARG A 46 11.01 2.54 -3.84
N LEU A 47 10.04 3.36 -3.47
CA LEU A 47 9.80 4.65 -4.12
C LEU A 47 10.92 5.65 -3.82
N GLU A 48 11.47 5.66 -2.60
CA GLU A 48 12.65 6.46 -2.26
C GLU A 48 13.86 6.07 -3.14
N VAL A 49 14.10 4.78 -3.34
CA VAL A 49 15.16 4.31 -4.25
C VAL A 49 14.87 4.72 -5.70
N MET A 50 13.60 4.70 -6.13
CA MET A 50 13.20 5.16 -7.45
C MET A 50 13.39 6.66 -7.64
N GLU A 51 13.10 7.47 -6.62
CA GLU A 51 13.31 8.92 -6.63
C GLU A 51 14.79 9.24 -6.85
N ALA A 52 15.68 8.62 -6.07
CA ALA A 52 17.11 8.77 -6.25
C ALA A 52 17.59 8.35 -7.65
N GLU A 53 16.95 7.35 -8.26
CA GLU A 53 17.26 6.92 -9.63
C GLU A 53 16.74 7.91 -10.68
N VAL A 54 15.55 8.48 -10.49
CA VAL A 54 15.02 9.56 -11.35
C VAL A 54 15.99 10.74 -11.38
N ASP A 55 16.48 11.16 -10.21
CA ASP A 55 17.45 12.25 -10.11
C ASP A 55 18.76 11.94 -10.83
N ARG A 56 19.29 10.72 -10.68
CA ARG A 56 20.47 10.28 -11.43
C ARG A 56 20.26 10.32 -12.93
N LEU A 57 19.10 9.87 -13.41
CA LEU A 57 18.77 9.88 -14.84
C LEU A 57 18.65 11.32 -15.37
N ARG A 58 18.07 12.23 -14.60
CA ARG A 58 18.01 13.68 -14.91
C ARG A 58 19.40 14.29 -15.01
N VAL A 59 20.27 14.03 -14.02
CA VAL A 59 21.68 14.48 -14.03
C VAL A 59 22.45 13.91 -15.21
N ALA A 60 22.17 12.66 -15.60
CA ALA A 60 22.73 12.03 -16.80
C ALA A 60 22.17 12.59 -18.13
N GLY A 61 21.27 13.57 -18.08
CA GLY A 61 20.71 14.24 -19.26
C GLY A 61 19.64 13.43 -20.00
N ARG A 62 19.03 12.42 -19.35
CA ARG A 62 17.92 11.66 -19.95
C ARG A 62 16.68 12.55 -20.04
N SER A 63 15.91 12.39 -21.12
CA SER A 63 14.65 13.11 -21.26
C SER A 63 13.57 12.54 -20.34
N GLU A 64 12.64 13.38 -19.89
CA GLU A 64 11.50 12.93 -19.07
C GLU A 64 10.68 11.82 -19.73
N GLN A 65 10.61 11.79 -21.07
CA GLN A 65 9.94 10.71 -21.79
C GLN A 65 10.66 9.36 -21.60
N GLU A 66 11.99 9.36 -21.68
CA GLU A 66 12.77 8.14 -21.43
C GLU A 66 12.66 7.70 -19.99
N ILE A 67 12.70 8.64 -19.05
CA ILE A 67 12.53 8.36 -17.62
C ILE A 67 11.14 7.78 -17.35
N ALA A 68 10.08 8.36 -17.90
CA ALA A 68 8.71 7.86 -17.75
C ALA A 68 8.56 6.43 -18.30
N ARG A 69 9.16 6.13 -19.47
CA ARG A 69 9.16 4.76 -20.03
C ARG A 69 9.84 3.74 -19.11
N LEU A 70 10.81 4.16 -18.31
CA LEU A 70 11.48 3.32 -17.32
C LEU A 70 10.68 3.22 -16.02
N MET A 71 10.14 4.33 -15.53
CA MET A 71 9.58 4.40 -14.17
C MET A 71 8.15 3.90 -14.07
N VAL A 72 7.32 4.06 -15.10
CA VAL A 72 5.94 3.53 -15.07
C VAL A 72 5.88 2.02 -14.82
N PRO A 73 6.59 1.17 -15.59
CA PRO A 73 6.60 -0.27 -15.31
C PRO A 73 7.24 -0.60 -13.95
N ARG A 74 8.32 0.09 -13.57
CA ARG A 74 8.98 -0.11 -12.27
C ARG A 74 8.06 0.22 -11.09
N ARG A 75 7.24 1.27 -11.20
CA ARG A 75 6.21 1.54 -10.20
C ARG A 75 5.27 0.34 -10.10
N ASN A 76 4.72 -0.14 -11.22
CA ASN A 76 3.78 -1.27 -11.20
C ASN A 76 4.41 -2.52 -10.57
N GLU A 77 5.69 -2.78 -10.84
CA GLU A 77 6.47 -3.85 -10.18
C GLU A 77 6.63 -3.61 -8.67
N ALA A 78 6.96 -2.37 -8.26
CA ALA A 78 7.05 -2.00 -6.86
C ALA A 78 5.71 -2.20 -6.13
N ALA A 79 4.59 -1.87 -6.78
CA ALA A 79 3.22 -2.01 -6.26
C ALA A 79 2.82 -3.46 -5.94
N VAL A 80 3.51 -4.45 -6.53
CA VAL A 80 3.22 -5.87 -6.29
C VAL A 80 3.43 -6.23 -4.81
N VAL A 81 4.29 -5.53 -4.07
CA VAL A 81 4.48 -5.79 -2.64
C VAL A 81 3.20 -5.64 -1.83
N GLU A 82 2.33 -4.68 -2.20
CA GLU A 82 1.04 -4.45 -1.55
C GLU A 82 0.05 -5.61 -1.76
N GLN A 83 0.32 -6.50 -2.74
CA GLN A 83 -0.49 -7.70 -3.01
C GLN A 83 -0.13 -8.87 -2.08
N SER A 84 0.98 -8.78 -1.33
CA SER A 84 1.42 -9.84 -0.42
C SER A 84 0.41 -10.06 0.70
N GLY A 85 -0.03 -11.31 0.88
CA GLY A 85 -1.01 -11.66 1.90
C GLY A 85 -2.47 -11.45 1.48
N MET A 86 -2.74 -10.96 0.26
CA MET A 86 -4.11 -10.96 -0.29
C MET A 86 -4.56 -12.39 -0.60
N THR A 87 -5.84 -12.67 -0.39
CA THR A 87 -6.48 -13.88 -0.89
C THR A 87 -6.62 -13.83 -2.41
N ASN A 88 -6.79 -15.00 -3.05
CA ASN A 88 -7.05 -15.07 -4.49
C ASN A 88 -8.28 -14.25 -4.93
N SER A 89 -9.32 -14.17 -4.08
CA SER A 89 -10.52 -13.38 -4.37
C SER A 89 -10.25 -11.88 -4.34
N GLU A 90 -9.50 -11.40 -3.35
CA GLU A 90 -9.12 -9.98 -3.24
C GLU A 90 -8.21 -9.57 -4.39
N LEU A 91 -7.22 -10.41 -4.72
CA LEU A 91 -6.33 -10.16 -5.84
C LEU A 91 -7.06 -10.14 -7.18
N ALA A 92 -8.06 -11.02 -7.37
CA ALA A 92 -8.90 -11.01 -8.57
C ALA A 92 -9.73 -9.72 -8.67
N LYS A 93 -10.35 -9.27 -7.56
CA LYS A 93 -11.10 -8.01 -7.52
C LYS A 93 -10.20 -6.80 -7.81
N LEU A 94 -9.00 -6.78 -7.23
CA LEU A 94 -7.99 -5.74 -7.46
C LEU A 94 -7.62 -5.66 -8.95
N ARG A 95 -7.26 -6.80 -9.54
CA ARG A 95 -6.85 -6.88 -10.94
C ARG A 95 -7.97 -6.52 -11.90
N GLU A 96 -9.21 -6.92 -11.60
CA GLU A 96 -10.36 -6.55 -12.43
C GLU A 96 -10.64 -5.04 -12.36
N ARG A 97 -10.60 -4.44 -11.16
CA ARG A 97 -10.69 -2.98 -11.01
C ARG A 97 -9.60 -2.25 -11.80
N ASN A 98 -8.35 -2.74 -11.73
CA ASN A 98 -7.23 -2.16 -12.46
C ASN A 98 -7.43 -2.29 -13.97
N ARG A 99 -7.84 -3.47 -14.46
CA ARG A 99 -8.15 -3.69 -15.88
C ARG A 99 -9.24 -2.73 -16.37
N LEU A 100 -10.32 -2.55 -15.61
CA LEU A 100 -11.41 -1.64 -15.97
C LEU A 100 -10.97 -0.17 -15.99
N ARG A 101 -10.08 0.24 -15.07
CA ARG A 101 -9.63 1.64 -14.95
C ARG A 101 -8.49 2.00 -15.91
N TYR A 102 -7.53 1.10 -16.07
CA TYR A 102 -6.23 1.36 -16.71
C TYR A 102 -6.02 0.57 -18.01
N GLY A 103 -6.85 -0.45 -18.26
CA GLY A 103 -6.66 -1.40 -19.36
C GLY A 103 -5.64 -2.52 -19.05
N ASP A 104 -5.02 -2.50 -17.86
CA ASP A 104 -3.97 -3.45 -17.46
C ASP A 104 -4.23 -3.91 -16.00
N PRO A 105 -4.20 -5.23 -15.71
CA PRO A 105 -4.38 -5.74 -14.35
C PRO A 105 -3.30 -5.29 -13.36
N ALA A 106 -2.09 -4.97 -13.82
CA ALA A 106 -0.98 -4.57 -12.97
C ALA A 106 -1.11 -3.13 -12.45
N GLY A 107 -1.72 -2.22 -13.22
CA GLY A 107 -1.82 -0.81 -12.85
C GLY A 107 -1.93 0.13 -14.05
N PRO A 108 -1.68 1.44 -13.86
CA PRO A 108 -1.62 2.42 -14.94
C PRO A 108 -0.65 2.00 -16.05
N THR A 109 -1.09 2.07 -17.30
CA THR A 109 -0.21 1.90 -18.47
C THR A 109 0.44 3.23 -18.84
N LEU A 110 1.56 3.18 -19.57
CA LEU A 110 2.22 4.40 -20.08
C LEU A 110 1.26 5.25 -20.92
N GLN A 111 0.43 4.61 -21.76
CA GLN A 111 -0.57 5.31 -22.59
C GLN A 111 -1.65 5.95 -21.72
N TRP A 112 -2.15 5.22 -20.71
CA TRP A 112 -3.14 5.77 -19.79
C TRP A 112 -2.59 7.00 -19.06
N MET A 113 -1.37 6.92 -18.53
CA MET A 113 -0.73 8.05 -17.85
C MET A 113 -0.48 9.23 -18.80
N TRP A 114 -0.05 8.97 -20.03
CA TRP A 114 0.13 10.00 -21.06
C TRP A 114 -1.15 10.80 -21.30
N HIS A 115 -2.29 10.11 -21.46
CA HIS A 115 -3.57 10.77 -21.63
C HIS A 115 -4.03 11.48 -20.35
N HIS A 116 -3.86 10.84 -19.19
CA HIS A 116 -4.29 11.38 -17.90
C HIS A 116 -3.56 12.68 -17.53
N HIS A 117 -2.25 12.76 -17.82
CA HIS A 117 -1.42 13.93 -17.55
C HIS A 117 -1.31 14.90 -18.73
N GLY A 118 -2.22 14.82 -19.71
CA GLY A 118 -2.31 15.79 -20.81
C GLY A 118 -1.09 15.86 -21.73
N GLY A 119 -0.34 14.76 -21.84
CA GLY A 119 0.89 14.73 -22.63
C GLY A 119 2.10 15.39 -21.95
N ASN A 120 2.10 15.51 -20.63
CA ASN A 120 3.24 16.03 -19.89
C ASN A 120 4.09 14.89 -19.31
N TRP A 121 5.26 14.66 -19.92
CA TRP A 121 6.20 13.62 -19.48
C TRP A 121 6.74 13.86 -18.08
N HIS A 122 7.00 15.11 -17.70
CA HIS A 122 7.52 15.44 -16.38
C HIS A 122 6.51 15.07 -15.29
N ASN A 123 5.25 15.49 -15.45
CA ASN A 123 4.19 15.13 -14.51
C ASN A 123 3.97 13.62 -14.41
N MET A 124 4.19 12.87 -15.50
CA MET A 124 4.12 11.42 -15.44
C MET A 124 5.24 10.81 -14.59
N VAL A 125 6.46 11.34 -14.67
CA VAL A 125 7.59 10.89 -13.84
C VAL A 125 7.28 11.16 -12.36
N GLU A 126 6.86 12.38 -12.02
CA GLU A 126 6.47 12.74 -10.64
C GLU A 126 5.36 11.81 -10.12
N ALA A 127 4.33 11.57 -10.92
CA ALA A 127 3.24 10.68 -10.56
C ALA A 127 3.65 9.20 -10.36
N THR A 128 4.84 8.78 -10.81
CA THR A 128 5.36 7.44 -10.48
C THR A 128 5.90 7.34 -9.06
N LEU A 129 6.23 8.47 -8.43
CA LEU A 129 6.72 8.57 -7.06
C LEU A 129 5.59 8.91 -6.08
N ASP A 130 4.48 9.45 -6.58
CA ASP A 130 3.32 9.83 -5.78
C ASP A 130 2.67 8.66 -5.01
N THR A 131 2.24 9.00 -3.81
CA THR A 131 1.60 8.10 -2.86
C THR A 131 0.29 8.68 -2.32
N ASN A 132 -0.47 7.84 -1.58
CA ASN A 132 -1.64 8.33 -0.86
C ASN A 132 -1.21 8.78 0.53
N GLU A 133 -0.98 10.08 0.71
CA GLU A 133 -0.51 10.67 1.97
C GLU A 133 -1.38 10.29 3.17
N ALA A 134 -2.70 10.21 2.99
CA ALA A 134 -3.59 9.81 4.09
C ALA A 134 -3.35 8.36 4.49
N TYR A 135 -3.06 7.47 3.54
CA TYR A 135 -2.73 6.08 3.85
C TYR A 135 -1.35 5.96 4.50
N ASP A 136 -0.39 6.75 4.02
CA ASP A 136 0.96 6.82 4.59
C ASP A 136 0.90 7.29 6.04
N PHE A 137 0.12 8.34 6.32
CA PHE A 137 -0.10 8.85 7.67
C PHE A 137 -0.77 7.84 8.61
N ILE A 138 -1.80 7.11 8.17
CA ILE A 138 -2.46 6.12 9.04
C ILE A 138 -1.51 4.94 9.35
N CYS A 139 -0.56 4.65 8.45
CA CYS A 139 0.43 3.62 8.68
C CYS A 139 1.66 4.08 9.47
N SER A 140 1.97 5.38 9.56
CA SER A 140 3.17 5.89 10.25
C SER A 140 3.19 5.55 11.75
N ALA A 141 2.02 5.45 12.38
CA ALA A 141 1.87 5.10 13.80
C ALA A 141 2.45 3.73 14.20
N TRP A 142 2.85 2.90 13.22
CA TRP A 142 3.43 1.57 13.43
C TRP A 142 4.92 1.49 13.11
N PHE A 143 5.55 2.57 12.63
CA PHE A 143 6.91 2.56 12.08
C PHE A 143 7.82 3.70 12.57
N ASP A 144 7.34 4.54 13.49
CA ASP A 144 8.18 5.50 14.21
C ASP A 144 8.85 4.79 15.41
N ASP A 145 10.08 4.29 15.21
CA ASP A 145 11.09 4.08 16.27
C ASP A 145 12.08 5.26 16.31
#